data_AF-A0AAW4BQJ8-F1
#
_entry.id   AF-A0AAW4BQJ8-F1
#
_cell.length_a   1.000
_cell.length_b   1.000
_cell.length_c   1.000
_cell.angle_alpha   90.00
_cell.angle_beta   90.00
_cell.angle_gamma   90.00
#
_symmetry.space_group_name_H-M   'P 1'
#
loop_
_entity.id
_entity.type
_entity.pdbx_description
1 polymer ?
#
loop_
_entity_poly.entity_id
_entity_poly.type
_entity_poly.pdbx_seq_one_letter_code
_entity_poly.pdbx_strand_id
1 'polypeptide(L)'
;MKWKKIGLIFDGKSNLDWHADSALTPTPFKINDEVVRVYAGFRDSQGISRVGYVDLSINDPAKILKVSDKPCLDVGENGCFDD
;
A
#
# COMPACT_ATOMS: atom_id res chain seq x y z
N MET A 1 -0.89 -9.13 -25.33
CA MET A 1 -1.14 -9.42 -23.90
C MET A 1 -2.63 -9.60 -23.68
N LYS A 2 -3.07 -10.69 -23.04
CA LYS A 2 -4.47 -10.88 -22.65
C LYS A 2 -4.57 -10.64 -21.15
N TRP A 3 -5.23 -9.55 -20.76
CA TRP A 3 -5.42 -9.20 -19.36
C TRP A 3 -6.35 -10.21 -18.68
N LYS A 4 -5.98 -10.68 -17.49
CA LYS A 4 -6.83 -11.46 -16.59
C LYS A 4 -7.24 -10.57 -15.43
N LYS A 5 -8.55 -10.30 -15.29
CA LYS A 5 -9.08 -9.59 -14.12
C LYS A 5 -9.02 -10.53 -12.90
N ILE A 6 -8.35 -10.11 -11.84
CA ILE A 6 -8.20 -10.88 -10.59
C ILE A 6 -9.03 -10.33 -9.43
N GLY A 7 -9.64 -9.15 -9.59
CA GLY A 7 -10.49 -8.54 -8.57
C GLY A 7 -9.71 -7.62 -7.63
N LEU A 8 -10.31 -7.34 -6.48
CA LEU A 8 -9.73 -6.54 -5.39
C LEU A 8 -8.74 -7.40 -4.61
N ILE A 9 -7.52 -6.90 -4.45
CA ILE A 9 -6.45 -7.59 -3.70
C ILE A 9 -6.29 -6.98 -2.31
N PHE A 10 -6.28 -5.65 -2.24
CA PHE A 10 -6.11 -4.90 -1.00
C PHE A 10 -6.88 -3.58 -1.12
N ASP A 11 -7.67 -3.23 -0.09
CA ASP A 11 -8.51 -2.03 -0.07
C ASP A 11 -7.94 -0.89 0.77
N GLY A 12 -6.92 -1.14 1.60
CA GLY A 12 -6.37 -0.13 2.50
C GLY A 12 -7.18 0.07 3.78
N LYS A 13 -8.06 -0.86 4.13
CA LYS A 13 -8.79 -0.81 5.40
C LYS A 13 -8.04 -1.58 6.47
N SER A 14 -7.81 -0.94 7.60
CA SER A 14 -7.29 -1.59 8.79
C SER A 14 -7.73 -0.86 10.06
N ASN A 15 -7.38 -1.39 11.23
CA ASN A 15 -7.64 -0.74 12.52
C ASN A 15 -6.43 0.07 13.02
N LEU A 16 -5.51 0.43 12.13
CA LEU A 16 -4.36 1.26 12.46
C LEU A 16 -4.72 2.74 12.32
N ASP A 17 -4.28 3.56 13.27
CA ASP A 17 -4.61 4.98 13.31
C ASP A 17 -4.20 5.75 12.05
N TRP A 18 -3.17 5.28 11.35
CA TRP A 18 -2.59 5.94 10.18
C TRP A 18 -3.06 5.34 8.84
N HIS A 19 -3.83 4.25 8.87
CA HIS A 19 -4.23 3.45 7.72
C HIS A 19 -5.58 2.77 8.02
N ALA A 20 -6.68 3.38 7.60
CA ALA A 20 -8.03 2.94 8.00
C ALA A 20 -9.09 2.98 6.89
N ASP A 21 -8.87 3.72 5.80
CA ASP A 21 -9.90 4.00 4.80
C ASP A 21 -9.60 3.39 3.42
N SER A 22 -8.50 3.80 2.81
CA SER A 22 -8.20 3.50 1.40
C SER A 22 -6.71 3.41 1.09
N ALA A 23 -6.37 2.68 0.02
CA ALA A 23 -5.03 2.61 -0.57
C ALA A 23 -5.04 3.19 -2.00
N LEU A 24 -4.10 4.09 -2.30
CA LEU A 24 -4.06 4.88 -3.52
C LEU A 24 -2.70 4.80 -4.21
N THR A 25 -2.68 5.20 -5.49
CA THR A 25 -1.44 5.34 -6.29
C THR A 25 -0.50 4.11 -6.22
N PRO A 26 -1.01 2.88 -6.44
CA PRO A 26 -0.21 1.66 -6.27
C PRO A 26 0.98 1.65 -7.23
N THR A 27 2.17 1.52 -6.67
CA THR A 27 3.45 1.54 -7.39
C THR A 27 4.24 0.26 -7.08
N PRO A 28 4.26 -0.72 -8.01
CA PRO A 28 4.92 -2.00 -7.79
C PRO A 28 6.45 -1.89 -7.91
N PHE A 29 7.15 -2.60 -7.05
CA PHE A 29 8.60 -2.76 -6.99
C PHE A 29 8.94 -4.23 -6.72
N LYS A 30 9.67 -4.87 -7.65
CA LYS A 30 10.11 -6.26 -7.48
C LYS A 30 11.27 -6.29 -6.49
N ILE A 31 11.06 -6.87 -5.29
CA ILE A 31 12.11 -7.02 -4.28
C ILE A 31 13.04 -8.17 -4.67
N ASN A 32 12.47 -9.31 -5.03
CA ASN A 32 13.18 -10.52 -5.46
C ASN A 32 12.25 -11.39 -6.33
N ASP A 33 12.61 -12.64 -6.59
CA ASP A 33 11.82 -13.55 -7.45
C ASP A 33 10.54 -14.09 -6.79
N GLU A 34 10.33 -13.83 -5.51
CA GLU A 34 9.16 -14.30 -4.76
C GLU A 34 8.22 -13.17 -4.35
N VAL A 35 8.73 -11.95 -4.18
CA VAL A 35 8.02 -10.82 -3.57
C VAL A 35 8.00 -9.60 -4.48
N VAL A 36 6.79 -9.10 -4.74
CA VAL A 36 6.56 -7.75 -5.26
C VAL A 36 5.99 -6.88 -4.15
N ARG A 37 6.65 -5.77 -3.87
CA ARG A 37 6.15 -4.73 -2.97
C ARG A 37 5.35 -3.72 -3.77
N VAL A 38 4.15 -3.42 -3.35
CA VAL A 38 3.34 -2.34 -3.91
C VAL A 38 3.31 -1.22 -2.89
N TYR A 39 4.03 -0.13 -3.17
CA TYR A 39 3.91 1.10 -2.41
C TYR A 39 2.59 1.79 -2.76
N ALA A 40 1.97 2.43 -1.79
CA ALA A 40 0.71 3.14 -1.97
C ALA A 40 0.52 4.18 -0.87
N GLY A 41 -0.25 5.22 -1.16
CA GLY A 41 -0.75 6.14 -0.13
C GLY A 41 -1.89 5.47 0.64
N PHE A 42 -1.69 5.23 1.94
CA PHE A 42 -2.73 4.72 2.83
C PHE A 42 -3.37 5.89 3.56
N ARG A 43 -4.70 6.01 3.46
CA ARG A 43 -5.45 7.06 4.15
C ARG A 43 -5.92 6.61 5.51
N ASP A 44 -5.76 7.47 6.50
CA ASP A 44 -6.44 7.35 7.78
C ASP A 44 -7.90 7.82 7.72
N SER A 45 -8.58 7.72 8.87
CA SER A 45 -9.98 8.15 9.03
C SER A 45 -10.24 9.63 8.76
N GLN A 46 -9.19 10.47 8.80
CA GLN A 46 -9.27 11.90 8.50
C GLN A 46 -8.90 12.20 7.05
N GLY A 47 -8.61 11.16 6.26
CA GLY A 47 -8.21 11.28 4.86
C GLY A 47 -6.74 11.65 4.65
N ILE A 48 -5.93 11.67 5.72
CA ILE A 48 -4.49 11.99 5.62
C ILE A 48 -3.79 10.77 5.04
N SER A 49 -3.08 10.98 3.93
CA SER A 49 -2.33 9.93 3.24
C SER A 49 -0.92 9.81 3.80
N ARG A 50 -0.43 8.59 3.99
CA ARG A 50 0.97 8.29 4.30
C ARG A 50 1.46 7.14 3.44
N VAL A 51 2.73 7.14 3.07
CA VAL A 51 3.28 6.07 2.21
C VAL A 51 3.40 4.78 3.01
N GLY A 52 2.66 3.76 2.62
CA GLY A 52 2.76 2.39 3.12
C GLY A 52 3.15 1.42 2.02
N TYR A 53 3.12 0.13 2.33
CA TYR A 53 3.26 -0.90 1.31
C TYR A 53 2.47 -2.17 1.61
N VAL A 54 2.20 -2.93 0.55
CA VAL A 54 1.74 -4.33 0.61
C VAL A 54 2.72 -5.20 -0.18
N ASP A 55 3.27 -6.22 0.46
CA ASP A 55 4.07 -7.25 -0.18
C ASP A 55 3.14 -8.38 -0.64
N LEU A 56 3.24 -8.74 -1.92
CA LEU A 56 2.45 -9.79 -2.56
C LEU A 56 3.37 -10.89 -3.09
N SER A 57 2.86 -12.12 -3.13
CA SER A 57 3.53 -13.22 -3.82
C SER A 57 3.53 -12.99 -5.33
N ILE A 58 4.69 -13.09 -5.99
CA ILE A 58 4.78 -12.98 -7.46
C ILE A 58 4.02 -14.11 -8.17
N ASN A 59 4.05 -15.31 -7.59
CA ASN A 59 3.39 -16.50 -8.17
C ASN A 59 1.87 -16.48 -7.96
N ASP A 60 1.39 -15.72 -6.98
CA ASP A 60 -0.03 -15.53 -6.71
C ASP A 60 -0.27 -14.14 -6.09
N PRO A 61 -0.50 -13.11 -6.91
CA PRO A 61 -0.67 -11.73 -6.42
C PRO A 61 -1.88 -11.52 -5.51
N ALA A 62 -2.82 -12.47 -5.43
CA ALA A 62 -3.92 -12.43 -4.45
C ALA A 62 -3.45 -12.78 -3.03
N LYS A 63 -2.27 -13.38 -2.90
CA LYS A 63 -1.67 -13.71 -1.60
C LYS A 63 -0.84 -12.53 -1.09
N ILE A 64 -1.42 -11.80 -0.15
CA ILE A 64 -0.71 -10.80 0.65
C ILE A 64 0.25 -11.52 1.60
N LEU A 65 1.53 -11.16 1.54
CA LEU A 65 2.61 -11.67 2.39
C LEU A 65 2.82 -10.78 3.61
N LYS A 66 2.76 -9.45 3.41
CA LYS A 66 2.95 -8.46 4.47
C LYS A 66 2.25 -7.16 4.11
N VAL A 67 1.77 -6.44 5.11
CA VAL A 67 1.42 -5.02 5.01
C VAL A 67 2.37 -4.26 5.93
N SER A 68 2.79 -3.06 5.54
CA SER A 68 3.59 -2.19 6.40
C SER A 68 2.87 -1.94 7.73
N ASP A 69 3.56 -2.16 8.83
CA ASP A 69 3.10 -1.96 10.21
C ASP A 69 3.12 -0.48 10.63
N LYS A 70 4.05 0.28 10.05
CA LYS A 70 4.21 1.72 10.22
C LYS A 70 4.35 2.41 8.85
N PRO A 71 4.06 3.72 8.75
CA PRO A 71 4.31 4.45 7.51
C PRO A 71 5.81 4.40 7.16
N CYS A 72 6.11 4.30 5.87
CA CYS A 72 7.46 4.44 5.33
C CYS A 72 7.90 5.90 5.36
N LEU A 73 6.95 6.80 5.08
CA LEU A 73 7.06 8.24 5.21
C LEU A 73 5.79 8.71 5.92
N ASP A 74 5.99 9.35 7.07
CA ASP A 74 4.90 9.97 7.82
C ASP A 74 4.65 11.39 7.28
N VAL A 75 3.62 12.04 7.83
CA VAL A 75 3.40 13.48 7.62
C VAL A 75 4.65 14.23 8.08
N GLY A 76 5.13 15.11 7.22
CA GLY A 76 6.23 16.01 7.49
C GLY A 76 5.80 17.16 8.38
N GLU A 77 6.70 18.14 8.50
CA GLU A 77 6.47 19.31 9.32
C GLU A 77 5.43 20.24 8.68
N ASN A 78 4.74 21.04 9.52
CA ASN A 78 3.78 22.02 9.02
C ASN A 78 4.44 22.96 7.99
N GLY A 79 3.89 23.00 6.78
CA GLY A 79 4.41 23.82 5.69
C GLY A 79 5.49 23.13 4.84
N CYS A 80 5.89 21.90 5.20
CA CYS A 80 6.60 21.00 4.30
C CYS A 80 5.62 20.26 3.39
N PHE A 81 6.12 19.84 2.24
CA PHE A 81 5.34 19.13 1.24
C PHE A 81 5.27 17.66 1.61
N ASP A 82 4.06 17.18 1.85
CA ASP A 82 3.76 15.76 2.04
C ASP A 82 2.65 15.42 1.04
N ASP A 83 2.83 14.34 0.28
CA ASP A 83 1.97 13.87 -0.82
C ASP A 83 0.47 13.76 -0.45
#